data_AF-A0A452Y2R7-F1
#
_entry.id   AF-A0A452Y2R7-F1
#
_cell.length_a   1.000
_cell.length_b   1.000
_cell.length_c   1.000
_cell.angle_alpha   90.00
_cell.angle_beta   90.00
_cell.angle_gamma   90.00
#
_symmetry.space_group_name_H-M   'P 1'
#
loop_
_entity.id
_entity.type
_entity.pdbx_description
1 polymer ?
#
loop_
_entity_poly.entity_id
_entity_poly.type
_entity_poly.pdbx_seq_one_letter_code
_entity_poly.pdbx_strand_id
1 'polypeptide(L)'
;MDAEVISAGILRKALDAGTISMSDVEAQIGTGIADLLHESLRLKVAPSKVDVLDDESASSLRKFFLSYYDIRAVILELSLKLDTMRHLQYLPKHLQRVKSLEVMKIYAPLAHAVGAGNLSLELEDLSFRYLFPHSYDHVDQWLRNREAECKLLINAYKAQLLQALKSDDELNEIVQDISIEGRYKSRFSTMKKLVKDGRKPEEVNDILGLRIILDPRCDGGSSDWGPRACHRTHEIIRALLKEVPGRTKDYVTQPKRNGYQSLHVAIDVSEPGKTRPLMEIQIRTKEMHRIAIGGEASHSLYKGGLTDPGEAKRLKAIMLAAAELAAHRLRDLPASDHRGGECKNQAFCLIDKNGDGRISIEELTEVMEDLGAEGEDAMALMHLLDANSDGSLSFDEFESFQRQG
;
A
#
# COMPACT_ATOMS: atom_id res chain seq x y z
N MET A 1 14.62 7.92 2.21
CA MET A 1 14.76 6.62 2.89
C MET A 1 15.81 6.79 3.97
N ASP A 2 15.64 6.07 5.07
CA ASP A 2 16.58 6.05 6.20
C ASP A 2 17.87 5.31 5.86
N ALA A 3 18.98 5.67 6.51
CA ALA A 3 20.30 5.07 6.34
C ALA A 3 20.29 3.57 6.67
N GLU A 4 19.49 3.14 7.66
CA GLU A 4 19.35 1.72 8.01
C GLU A 4 18.76 0.89 6.87
N VAL A 5 17.71 1.41 6.20
CA VAL A 5 17.05 0.73 5.08
C VAL A 5 17.98 0.60 3.87
N ILE A 6 18.75 1.66 3.59
CA ILE A 6 19.73 1.65 2.50
C ILE A 6 20.84 0.62 2.79
N SER A 7 21.35 0.61 4.03
CA SER A 7 22.40 -0.32 4.46
C SER A 7 21.92 -1.77 4.38
N ALA A 8 20.71 -2.06 4.89
CA ALA A 8 20.10 -3.38 4.77
C ALA A 8 19.92 -3.80 3.30
N GLY A 9 19.50 -2.88 2.42
CA GLY A 9 19.37 -3.18 0.99
C GLY A 9 20.67 -3.58 0.30
N ILE A 10 21.79 -2.96 0.67
CA ILE A 10 23.12 -3.31 0.16
C ILE A 10 23.55 -4.70 0.68
N LEU A 11 23.41 -4.93 1.98
CA LEU A 11 23.85 -6.16 2.65
C LEU A 11 22.99 -7.36 2.26
N ARG A 12 21.74 -7.14 1.84
CA ARG A 12 20.79 -8.18 1.52
C ARG A 12 21.31 -9.23 0.53
N LYS A 13 21.95 -8.78 -0.56
CA LYS A 13 22.45 -9.69 -1.60
C LYS A 13 23.66 -10.49 -1.12
N ALA A 14 24.51 -9.91 -0.30
CA ALA A 14 25.64 -10.59 0.32
C ALA A 14 25.17 -11.67 1.31
N LEU A 15 24.13 -11.36 2.10
CA LEU A 15 23.51 -12.32 3.01
C LEU A 15 22.82 -13.46 2.23
N ASP A 16 22.06 -13.15 1.18
CA ASP A 16 21.45 -14.15 0.28
C ASP A 16 22.48 -15.06 -0.40
N ALA A 17 23.69 -14.55 -0.67
CA ALA A 17 24.80 -15.29 -1.26
C ALA A 17 25.61 -16.09 -0.22
N GLY A 18 25.34 -15.93 1.08
CA GLY A 18 26.07 -16.59 2.17
C GLY A 18 27.50 -16.06 2.36
N THR A 19 27.83 -14.87 1.83
CA THR A 19 29.18 -14.28 1.99
C THR A 19 29.36 -13.60 3.34
N ILE A 20 28.26 -13.24 4.00
CA ILE A 20 28.23 -12.66 5.35
C ILE A 20 27.17 -13.39 6.17
N SER A 21 27.38 -13.52 7.47
CA SER A 21 26.40 -14.09 8.38
C SER A 21 25.57 -13.02 9.09
N MET A 22 24.43 -13.41 9.64
CA MET A 22 23.58 -12.51 10.43
C MET A 22 24.31 -11.94 11.64
N SER A 23 25.10 -12.77 12.32
CA SER A 23 25.92 -12.38 13.47
C SER A 23 27.02 -11.38 13.09
N ASP A 24 27.58 -11.46 11.88
CA ASP A 24 28.58 -10.48 11.41
C ASP A 24 27.95 -9.10 11.26
N VAL A 25 26.72 -9.03 10.75
CA VAL A 25 26.00 -7.76 10.57
C VAL A 25 25.66 -7.14 11.92
N GLU A 26 25.17 -7.94 12.86
CA GLU A 26 24.86 -7.49 14.22
C GLU A 26 26.10 -6.93 14.93
N ALA A 27 27.24 -7.62 14.81
CA ALA A 27 28.49 -7.22 15.47
C ALA A 27 29.18 -6.01 14.84
N GLN A 28 29.13 -5.85 13.51
CA GLN A 28 29.91 -4.82 12.80
C GLN A 28 29.10 -3.59 12.41
N ILE A 29 27.78 -3.73 12.20
CA ILE A 29 26.92 -2.69 11.67
C ILE A 29 25.89 -2.26 12.72
N GLY A 30 25.26 -3.23 13.37
CA GLY A 30 24.36 -3.00 14.49
C GLY A 30 23.08 -3.83 14.45
N THR A 31 22.44 -3.94 15.62
CA THR A 31 21.24 -4.74 15.87
C THR A 31 20.04 -4.29 15.05
N GLY A 32 19.80 -2.98 14.91
CA GLY A 32 18.65 -2.48 14.15
C GLY A 32 18.64 -2.90 12.67
N ILE A 33 19.82 -2.91 12.02
CA ILE A 33 19.97 -3.35 10.64
C ILE A 33 19.86 -4.88 10.54
N ALA A 34 20.35 -5.60 11.55
CA ALA A 34 20.18 -7.03 11.64
C ALA A 34 18.68 -7.39 11.75
N ASP A 35 17.94 -6.81 12.67
CA ASP A 35 16.50 -7.05 12.81
C ASP A 35 15.74 -6.79 11.50
N LEU A 36 16.06 -5.68 10.84
CA LEU A 36 15.47 -5.30 9.55
C LEU A 36 15.76 -6.32 8.44
N LEU A 37 16.98 -6.84 8.36
CA LEU A 37 17.37 -7.89 7.41
C LEU A 37 16.67 -9.22 7.71
N HIS A 38 16.52 -9.56 8.99
CA HIS A 38 15.83 -10.76 9.43
C HIS A 38 14.36 -10.73 9.02
N GLU A 39 13.66 -9.63 9.31
CA GLU A 39 12.28 -9.40 8.88
C GLU A 39 12.14 -9.46 7.35
N SER A 40 13.05 -8.81 6.62
CA SER A 40 13.06 -8.90 5.17
C SER A 40 13.22 -10.34 4.68
N LEU A 41 14.05 -11.20 5.32
CA LEU A 41 14.23 -12.61 4.91
C LEU A 41 12.92 -13.38 5.04
N ARG A 42 12.18 -13.14 6.12
CA ARG A 42 10.87 -13.75 6.36
C ARG A 42 9.83 -13.30 5.33
N LEU A 43 9.77 -12.00 5.00
CA LEU A 43 8.89 -11.46 3.96
C LEU A 43 9.12 -12.09 2.58
N LYS A 44 10.38 -12.40 2.24
CA LYS A 44 10.74 -13.05 0.98
C LYS A 44 10.20 -14.48 0.88
N VAL A 45 10.15 -15.22 2.00
CA VAL A 45 9.75 -16.64 2.03
C VAL A 45 8.24 -16.82 2.22
N ALA A 46 7.58 -15.88 2.91
CA ALA A 46 6.17 -15.99 3.26
C ALA A 46 5.21 -16.31 2.08
N PRO A 47 5.34 -15.71 0.88
CA PRO A 47 4.46 -16.02 -0.24
C PRO A 47 4.60 -17.45 -0.78
N SER A 48 5.73 -18.12 -0.53
CA SER A 48 5.95 -19.50 -0.99
C SER A 48 5.12 -20.53 -0.20
N LYS A 49 4.51 -20.10 0.93
CA LYS A 49 3.70 -20.94 1.81
C LYS A 49 2.19 -20.82 1.54
N VAL A 50 1.81 -19.98 0.58
CA VAL A 50 0.43 -19.58 0.32
C VAL A 50 0.12 -19.83 -1.15
N ASP A 51 -1.10 -20.29 -1.46
CA ASP A 51 -1.54 -20.35 -2.85
C ASP A 51 -1.81 -18.93 -3.37
N VAL A 52 -0.85 -18.40 -4.11
CA VAL A 52 -0.92 -17.06 -4.71
C VAL A 52 -2.09 -16.94 -5.70
N LEU A 53 -2.65 -18.06 -6.19
CA LEU A 53 -3.83 -18.03 -7.07
C LEU A 53 -5.11 -17.66 -6.33
N ASP A 54 -5.17 -17.84 -5.01
CA ASP A 54 -6.32 -17.46 -4.20
C ASP A 54 -6.26 -15.97 -3.79
N ASP A 55 -7.33 -15.23 -4.11
CA ASP A 55 -7.43 -13.80 -3.83
C ASP A 55 -7.65 -13.52 -2.34
N GLU A 56 -8.32 -14.42 -1.62
CA GLU A 56 -8.53 -14.29 -0.17
C GLU A 56 -7.21 -14.47 0.56
N SER A 57 -6.49 -15.56 0.26
CA SER A 57 -5.16 -15.83 0.79
C SER A 57 -4.17 -14.70 0.50
N ALA A 58 -4.15 -14.17 -0.73
CA ALA A 58 -3.31 -13.03 -1.07
C ALA A 58 -3.70 -11.77 -0.26
N SER A 59 -4.99 -11.56 0.03
CA SER A 59 -5.47 -10.44 0.85
C SER A 59 -5.08 -10.57 2.31
N SER A 60 -5.25 -11.76 2.89
CA SER A 60 -4.84 -12.07 4.25
C SER A 60 -3.33 -11.88 4.42
N LEU A 61 -2.53 -12.34 3.44
CA LEU A 61 -1.09 -12.14 3.46
C LEU A 61 -0.68 -10.65 3.42
N ARG A 62 -1.38 -9.82 2.62
CA ARG A 62 -1.14 -8.36 2.61
C ARG A 62 -1.46 -7.72 3.96
N LYS A 63 -2.58 -8.09 4.59
CA LYS A 63 -2.92 -7.61 5.94
C LYS A 63 -1.86 -8.03 6.95
N PHE A 64 -1.45 -9.29 6.91
CA PHE A 64 -0.37 -9.81 7.76
C PHE A 64 0.94 -9.02 7.59
N PHE A 65 1.33 -8.69 6.36
CA PHE A 65 2.53 -7.88 6.10
C PHE A 65 2.45 -6.47 6.68
N LEU A 66 1.27 -5.85 6.66
CA LEU A 66 1.08 -4.50 7.18
C LEU A 66 0.97 -4.46 8.71
N SER A 67 0.47 -5.54 9.33
CA SER A 67 0.29 -5.59 10.79
C SER A 67 1.52 -6.10 11.54
N TYR A 68 2.25 -7.07 10.98
CA TYR A 68 3.27 -7.80 11.72
C TYR A 68 4.70 -7.29 11.50
N TYR A 69 5.01 -6.80 10.30
CA TYR A 69 6.38 -6.42 9.93
C TYR A 69 6.61 -4.91 10.04
N ASP A 70 7.86 -4.52 10.30
CA ASP A 70 8.26 -3.13 10.19
C ASP A 70 8.03 -2.65 8.75
N ILE A 71 7.37 -1.50 8.60
CA ILE A 71 7.11 -0.87 7.31
C ILE A 71 8.42 -0.64 6.52
N ARG A 72 9.54 -0.43 7.22
CA ARG A 72 10.89 -0.33 6.63
C ARG A 72 11.30 -1.64 5.95
N ALA A 73 11.01 -2.78 6.55
CA ALA A 73 11.29 -4.10 5.97
C ALA A 73 10.43 -4.36 4.74
N VAL A 74 9.16 -3.94 4.80
CA VAL A 74 8.22 -4.02 3.68
C VAL A 74 8.70 -3.14 2.51
N ILE A 75 9.06 -1.89 2.76
CA ILE A 75 9.59 -0.97 1.74
C ILE A 75 10.88 -1.52 1.10
N LEU A 76 11.76 -2.11 1.92
CA LEU A 76 12.97 -2.77 1.45
C LEU A 76 12.62 -3.93 0.50
N GLU A 77 11.74 -4.84 0.90
CA GLU A 77 11.33 -5.98 0.09
C GLU A 77 10.65 -5.54 -1.23
N LEU A 78 9.79 -4.52 -1.18
CA LEU A 78 9.17 -3.96 -2.38
C LEU A 78 10.21 -3.40 -3.37
N SER A 79 11.27 -2.77 -2.86
CA SER A 79 12.36 -2.23 -3.68
C SER A 79 13.17 -3.36 -4.33
N LEU A 80 13.42 -4.46 -3.60
CA LEU A 80 14.10 -5.64 -4.13
C LEU A 80 13.25 -6.39 -5.16
N LYS A 81 11.93 -6.46 -4.96
CA LYS A 81 10.99 -7.02 -5.93
C LYS A 81 10.95 -6.18 -7.20
N LEU A 82 11.01 -4.85 -7.09
CA LEU A 82 11.10 -3.97 -8.24
C LEU A 82 12.37 -4.22 -9.05
N ASP A 83 13.52 -4.30 -8.39
CA ASP A 83 14.79 -4.65 -9.05
C ASP A 83 14.70 -6.00 -9.77
N THR A 84 14.10 -7.01 -9.12
CA THR A 84 13.85 -8.32 -9.72
C THR A 84 12.96 -8.22 -10.96
N MET A 85 11.89 -7.43 -10.92
CA MET A 85 10.97 -7.24 -12.04
C MET A 85 11.61 -6.50 -13.22
N ARG A 86 12.51 -5.55 -12.96
CA ARG A 86 13.29 -4.86 -14.00
C ARG A 86 14.23 -5.80 -14.75
N HIS A 87 14.74 -6.82 -14.07
CA HIS A 87 15.69 -7.80 -14.62
C HIS A 87 15.08 -9.17 -14.90
N LEU A 88 13.74 -9.28 -14.92
CA LEU A 88 13.03 -10.56 -15.01
C LEU A 88 13.32 -11.34 -16.31
N GLN A 89 13.77 -10.64 -17.36
CA GLN A 89 14.13 -11.19 -18.68
C GLN A 89 15.18 -12.31 -18.63
N TYR A 90 16.03 -12.36 -17.60
CA TYR A 90 17.05 -13.40 -17.44
C TYR A 90 16.49 -14.74 -16.92
N LEU A 91 15.24 -14.77 -16.46
CA LEU A 91 14.59 -15.99 -15.98
C LEU A 91 13.84 -16.73 -17.10
N PRO A 92 13.64 -18.05 -16.99
CA PRO A 92 12.73 -18.80 -17.85
C PRO A 92 11.29 -18.25 -17.84
N LYS A 93 10.58 -18.32 -18.97
CA LYS A 93 9.23 -17.75 -19.16
C LYS A 93 8.21 -18.17 -18.08
N HIS A 94 8.28 -19.40 -17.60
CA HIS A 94 7.37 -19.87 -16.54
C HIS A 94 7.63 -19.13 -15.22
N LEU A 95 8.89 -18.97 -14.81
CA LEU A 95 9.25 -18.19 -13.61
C LEU A 95 8.92 -16.71 -13.76
N GLN A 96 9.08 -16.15 -14.95
CA GLN A 96 8.65 -14.78 -15.23
C GLN A 96 7.16 -14.59 -14.92
N ARG A 97 6.31 -15.52 -15.36
CA ARG A 97 4.86 -15.47 -15.11
C ARG A 97 4.52 -15.64 -13.63
N VAL A 98 5.12 -16.62 -12.95
CA VAL A 98 4.89 -16.86 -11.52
C VAL A 98 5.24 -15.61 -10.70
N LYS A 99 6.45 -15.07 -10.89
CA LYS A 99 6.90 -13.86 -10.17
C LYS A 99 6.07 -12.64 -10.50
N SER A 100 5.66 -12.48 -11.75
CA SER A 100 4.80 -11.36 -12.15
C SER A 100 3.40 -11.45 -11.54
N LEU A 101 2.85 -12.66 -11.40
CA LEU A 101 1.57 -12.87 -10.73
C LEU A 101 1.65 -12.59 -9.23
N GLU A 102 2.72 -13.05 -8.58
CA GLU A 102 3.03 -12.77 -7.18
C GLU A 102 3.15 -11.26 -6.92
N VAL A 103 3.91 -10.56 -7.77
CA VAL A 103 4.03 -9.09 -7.70
C VAL A 103 2.69 -8.41 -7.93
N MET A 104 1.92 -8.83 -8.93
CA MET A 104 0.61 -8.25 -9.22
C MET A 104 -0.37 -8.37 -8.04
N LYS A 105 -0.43 -9.54 -7.41
CA LYS A 105 -1.43 -9.83 -6.39
C LYS A 105 -1.02 -9.36 -4.99
N ILE A 106 0.27 -9.41 -4.65
CA ILE A 106 0.73 -9.15 -3.29
C ILE A 106 1.44 -7.79 -3.23
N TYR A 107 2.55 -7.66 -3.94
CA TYR A 107 3.49 -6.56 -3.74
C TYR A 107 3.04 -5.23 -4.34
N ALA A 108 2.39 -5.24 -5.51
CA ALA A 108 1.85 -4.02 -6.11
C ALA A 108 0.77 -3.37 -5.22
N PRO A 109 -0.25 -4.11 -4.74
CA PRO A 109 -1.23 -3.55 -3.79
C PRO A 109 -0.61 -3.19 -2.44
N LEU A 110 0.38 -3.95 -1.96
CA LEU A 110 1.11 -3.63 -0.72
C LEU A 110 1.87 -2.30 -0.84
N ALA A 111 2.54 -2.06 -1.98
CA ALA A 111 3.19 -0.79 -2.27
C ALA A 111 2.21 0.38 -2.27
N HIS A 112 0.98 0.17 -2.76
CA HIS A 112 -0.06 1.18 -2.66
C HIS A 112 -0.47 1.47 -1.21
N ALA A 113 -0.65 0.42 -0.41
CA ALA A 113 -1.06 0.52 1.00
C ALA A 113 -0.04 1.27 1.86
N VAL A 114 1.27 1.06 1.64
CA VAL A 114 2.35 1.76 2.36
C VAL A 114 2.64 3.18 1.83
N GLY A 115 1.81 3.70 0.92
CA GLY A 115 1.97 5.05 0.34
C GLY A 115 3.04 5.16 -0.75
N ALA A 116 3.60 4.04 -1.22
CA ALA A 116 4.57 3.98 -2.31
C ALA A 116 3.87 3.84 -3.67
N GLY A 117 2.96 4.78 -4.00
CA GLY A 117 2.12 4.71 -5.20
C GLY A 117 2.90 4.63 -6.52
N ASN A 118 4.04 5.33 -6.65
CA ASN A 118 4.88 5.25 -7.84
C ASN A 118 5.50 3.86 -8.03
N LEU A 119 5.93 3.24 -6.92
CA LEU A 119 6.48 1.90 -6.90
C LEU A 119 5.42 0.87 -7.29
N SER A 120 4.22 1.02 -6.73
CA SER A 120 3.05 0.21 -7.08
C SER A 120 2.79 0.24 -8.58
N LEU A 121 2.70 1.43 -9.18
CA LEU A 121 2.45 1.61 -10.61
C LEU A 121 3.53 0.96 -11.50
N GLU A 122 4.79 1.01 -11.10
CA GLU A 122 5.90 0.41 -11.86
C GLU A 122 5.89 -1.12 -11.75
N LEU A 123 5.69 -1.66 -10.55
CA LEU A 123 5.53 -3.10 -10.31
C LEU A 123 4.35 -3.67 -11.10
N GLU A 124 3.23 -2.96 -11.08
CA GLU A 124 2.02 -3.23 -11.85
C GLU A 124 2.30 -3.29 -13.36
N ASP A 125 2.99 -2.28 -13.91
CA ASP A 125 3.31 -2.21 -15.34
C ASP A 125 4.23 -3.35 -15.80
N LEU A 126 5.31 -3.61 -15.04
CA LEU A 126 6.24 -4.70 -15.32
C LEU A 126 5.52 -6.05 -15.24
N SER A 127 4.66 -6.25 -14.24
CA SER A 127 3.91 -7.50 -14.10
C SER A 127 2.98 -7.75 -15.28
N PHE A 128 2.27 -6.73 -15.78
CA PHE A 128 1.43 -6.87 -16.97
C PHE A 128 2.23 -7.22 -18.22
N ARG A 129 3.41 -6.64 -18.41
CA ARG A 129 4.28 -6.93 -19.56
C ARG A 129 4.61 -8.41 -19.67
N TYR A 130 4.92 -9.07 -18.55
CA TYR A 130 5.30 -10.48 -18.54
C TYR A 130 4.11 -11.44 -18.47
N LEU A 131 2.99 -11.03 -17.86
CA LEU A 131 1.77 -11.83 -17.84
C LEU A 131 1.06 -11.85 -19.20
N PHE A 132 1.01 -10.71 -19.90
CA PHE A 132 0.26 -10.53 -21.14
C PHE A 132 1.10 -9.82 -22.24
N PRO A 133 2.20 -10.44 -22.71
CA PRO A 133 3.18 -9.78 -23.59
C PRO A 133 2.57 -9.26 -24.90
N HIS A 134 1.76 -10.06 -25.60
CA HIS A 134 1.15 -9.65 -26.86
C HIS A 134 0.17 -8.47 -26.70
N SER A 135 -0.68 -8.53 -25.66
CA SER A 135 -1.61 -7.44 -25.36
C SER A 135 -0.85 -6.17 -24.97
N TYR A 136 0.20 -6.32 -24.14
CA TYR A 136 1.03 -5.20 -23.70
C TYR A 136 1.72 -4.52 -24.89
N ASP A 137 2.33 -5.28 -25.79
CA ASP A 137 3.00 -4.73 -26.98
C ASP A 137 2.02 -4.02 -27.91
N HIS A 138 0.82 -4.56 -28.09
CA HIS A 138 -0.23 -3.93 -28.89
C HIS A 138 -0.63 -2.56 -28.31
N VAL A 139 -0.87 -2.48 -27.00
CA VAL A 139 -1.22 -1.23 -26.32
C VAL A 139 -0.04 -0.25 -26.29
N ASP A 140 1.19 -0.73 -26.11
CA ASP A 140 2.39 0.10 -26.15
C ASP A 140 2.58 0.75 -27.52
N GLN A 141 2.47 -0.01 -28.60
CA GLN A 141 2.58 0.51 -29.97
C GLN A 141 1.47 1.54 -30.24
N TRP A 142 0.23 1.23 -29.86
CA TRP A 142 -0.89 2.15 -30.03
C TRP A 142 -0.69 3.46 -29.26
N LEU A 143 -0.19 3.41 -28.01
CA LEU A 143 0.13 4.60 -27.22
C LEU A 143 1.28 5.40 -27.85
N ARG A 144 2.36 4.75 -28.28
CA ARG A 144 3.52 5.41 -28.90
C ARG A 144 3.15 6.15 -30.18
N ASN A 145 2.31 5.55 -31.03
CA ASN A 145 1.86 6.17 -32.27
C ASN A 145 1.06 7.47 -32.03
N ARG A 146 0.40 7.58 -30.87
CA ARG A 146 -0.36 8.77 -30.48
C ARG A 146 0.43 9.73 -29.59
N GLU A 147 1.53 9.29 -28.98
CA GLU A 147 2.25 10.05 -27.95
C GLU A 147 2.72 11.42 -28.44
N ALA A 148 3.26 11.51 -29.66
CA ALA A 148 3.75 12.77 -30.21
C ALA A 148 2.62 13.79 -30.43
N GLU A 149 1.51 13.38 -31.06
CA GLU A 149 0.34 14.23 -31.27
C GLU A 149 -0.29 14.65 -29.93
N CYS A 150 -0.46 13.69 -29.03
CA CYS A 150 -0.97 13.91 -27.69
C CYS A 150 -0.13 14.90 -26.88
N LYS A 151 1.21 14.84 -26.99
CA LYS A 151 2.12 15.77 -26.32
C LYS A 151 1.98 17.20 -26.80
N LEU A 152 1.90 17.39 -28.12
CA LEU A 152 1.68 18.72 -28.70
C LEU A 152 0.34 19.30 -28.25
N LEU A 153 -0.71 18.48 -28.25
CA LEU A 153 -2.04 18.89 -27.83
C LEU A 153 -2.08 19.30 -26.34
N ILE A 154 -1.50 18.48 -25.46
CA ILE A 154 -1.39 18.79 -24.02
C ILE A 154 -0.63 20.08 -23.78
N ASN A 155 0.48 20.31 -24.50
CA ASN A 155 1.25 21.54 -24.35
C ASN A 155 0.47 22.77 -24.81
N ALA A 156 -0.27 22.67 -25.92
CA ALA A 156 -1.11 23.75 -26.42
C ALA A 156 -2.22 24.13 -25.43
N TYR A 157 -3.00 23.14 -24.95
CA TYR A 157 -4.05 23.39 -23.96
C TYR A 157 -3.49 23.82 -22.60
N LYS A 158 -2.32 23.31 -22.20
CA LYS A 158 -1.63 23.77 -20.99
C LYS A 158 -1.32 25.27 -21.08
N ALA A 159 -0.75 25.73 -22.20
CA ALA A 159 -0.43 27.14 -22.40
C ALA A 159 -1.69 28.01 -22.41
N GLN A 160 -2.73 27.58 -23.13
CA GLN A 160 -4.01 28.29 -23.21
C GLN A 160 -4.70 28.40 -21.84
N LEU A 161 -4.78 27.30 -21.11
CA LEU A 161 -5.39 27.29 -19.76
C LEU A 161 -4.57 28.12 -18.77
N LEU A 162 -3.24 28.00 -18.80
CA LEU A 162 -2.40 28.80 -17.90
C LEU A 162 -2.57 30.30 -18.16
N GLN A 163 -2.68 30.70 -19.43
CA GLN A 163 -2.94 32.10 -19.78
C GLN A 163 -4.30 32.55 -19.24
N ALA A 164 -5.37 31.80 -19.51
CA ALA A 164 -6.70 32.18 -19.10
C ALA A 164 -6.88 32.21 -17.56
N LEU A 165 -6.29 31.24 -16.85
CA LEU A 165 -6.33 31.21 -15.39
C LEU A 165 -5.56 32.38 -14.76
N LYS A 166 -4.43 32.80 -15.36
CA LYS A 166 -3.68 33.98 -14.90
C LYS A 166 -4.35 35.30 -15.23
N SER A 167 -5.25 35.33 -16.20
CA SER A 167 -6.02 36.52 -16.57
C SER A 167 -7.28 36.73 -15.72
N ASP A 168 -7.66 35.78 -14.86
CA ASP A 168 -8.83 35.92 -13.98
C ASP A 168 -8.42 36.60 -12.66
N ASP A 169 -8.95 37.80 -12.44
CA ASP A 169 -8.63 38.61 -11.26
C ASP A 169 -9.09 37.93 -9.96
N GLU A 170 -10.28 37.33 -9.96
CA GLU A 170 -10.85 36.63 -8.80
C GLU A 170 -10.01 35.42 -8.38
N LEU A 171 -9.55 34.61 -9.34
CA LEU A 171 -8.66 33.48 -9.04
C LEU A 171 -7.30 33.95 -8.53
N ASN A 172 -6.75 35.05 -9.06
CA ASN A 172 -5.47 35.61 -8.61
C ASN A 172 -5.52 36.18 -7.19
N GLU A 173 -6.69 36.62 -6.72
CA GLU A 173 -6.92 37.00 -5.32
C GLU A 173 -6.92 35.77 -4.39
N ILE A 174 -7.48 34.65 -4.85
CA ILE A 174 -7.61 33.42 -4.06
C ILE A 174 -6.33 32.58 -4.06
N VAL A 175 -5.61 32.54 -5.17
CA VAL A 175 -4.51 31.59 -5.44
C VAL A 175 -3.19 32.34 -5.57
N GLN A 176 -2.15 31.83 -4.91
CA GLN A 176 -0.80 32.38 -5.01
C GLN A 176 -0.06 31.85 -6.24
N ASP A 177 -0.19 30.55 -6.51
CA ASP A 177 0.49 29.88 -7.62
C ASP A 177 -0.38 28.81 -8.28
N ILE A 178 -0.21 28.67 -9.60
CA ILE A 178 -0.97 27.74 -10.44
C ILE A 178 0.04 26.90 -11.23
N SER A 179 0.06 25.60 -10.95
CA SER A 179 0.86 24.63 -11.70
C SER A 179 -0.04 23.74 -12.54
N ILE A 180 0.30 23.61 -13.83
CA ILE A 180 -0.39 22.69 -14.75
C ILE A 180 0.58 21.61 -15.21
N GLU A 181 0.26 20.36 -14.91
CA GLU A 181 1.02 19.18 -15.31
C GLU A 181 0.28 18.42 -16.41
N GLY A 182 1.01 18.01 -17.46
CA GLY A 182 0.50 17.06 -18.43
C GLY A 182 0.41 15.67 -17.80
N ARG A 183 -0.78 15.06 -17.81
CA ARG A 183 -1.01 13.72 -17.32
C ARG A 183 -1.24 12.78 -18.50
N TYR A 184 -0.30 11.87 -18.70
CA TYR A 184 -0.49 10.73 -19.61
C TYR A 184 -0.85 9.51 -18.79
N LYS A 185 -1.90 8.80 -19.18
CA LYS A 185 -2.28 7.58 -18.49
C LYS A 185 -1.20 6.51 -18.68
N SER A 186 -0.83 5.83 -17.59
CA SER A 186 0.17 4.75 -17.65
C SER A 186 -0.35 3.59 -18.51
N ARG A 187 0.58 2.86 -19.14
CA ARG A 187 0.31 1.64 -19.93
C ARG A 187 -0.54 0.66 -19.12
N PHE A 188 -0.12 0.38 -17.90
CA PHE A 188 -0.90 -0.37 -16.92
C PHE A 188 -2.34 0.12 -16.76
N SER A 189 -2.56 1.40 -16.45
CA SER A 189 -3.90 1.93 -16.21
C SER A 189 -4.78 1.82 -17.44
N THR A 190 -4.21 1.95 -18.63
CA THR A 190 -4.89 1.73 -19.91
C THR A 190 -5.26 0.25 -20.06
N MET A 191 -4.31 -0.66 -19.86
CA MET A 191 -4.52 -2.10 -19.93
C MET A 191 -5.59 -2.59 -18.95
N LYS A 192 -5.52 -2.15 -17.69
CA LYS A 192 -6.51 -2.49 -16.65
C LYS A 192 -7.92 -2.08 -17.05
N LYS A 193 -8.10 -0.92 -17.70
CA LYS A 193 -9.42 -0.51 -18.23
C LYS A 193 -9.85 -1.35 -19.42
N LEU A 194 -8.93 -1.68 -20.33
CA LEU A 194 -9.23 -2.54 -21.49
C LEU A 194 -9.71 -3.93 -21.05
N VAL A 195 -9.01 -4.54 -20.10
CA VAL A 195 -9.38 -5.84 -19.54
C VAL A 195 -10.71 -5.75 -18.79
N LYS A 196 -10.91 -4.71 -17.97
CA LYS A 196 -12.14 -4.55 -17.17
C LYS A 196 -13.37 -4.29 -18.03
N ASP A 197 -13.26 -3.40 -19.01
CA ASP A 197 -14.40 -2.92 -19.79
C ASP A 197 -14.63 -3.77 -21.06
N GLY A 198 -13.70 -4.66 -21.42
CA GLY A 198 -13.75 -5.49 -22.63
C GLY A 198 -13.66 -4.69 -23.93
N ARG A 199 -13.21 -3.43 -23.86
CA ARG A 199 -13.21 -2.47 -24.96
C ARG A 199 -11.95 -2.58 -25.80
N LYS A 200 -12.03 -2.11 -27.05
CA LYS A 200 -10.85 -1.95 -27.90
C LYS A 200 -10.05 -0.71 -27.46
N PRO A 201 -8.72 -0.66 -27.68
CA PRO A 201 -7.88 0.51 -27.41
C PRO A 201 -8.48 1.82 -27.93
N GLU A 202 -9.06 1.79 -29.12
CA GLU A 202 -9.64 2.96 -29.80
C GLU A 202 -10.80 3.60 -29.03
N GLU A 203 -11.47 2.86 -28.16
CA GLU A 203 -12.62 3.32 -27.37
C GLU A 203 -12.22 3.92 -26.02
N VAL A 204 -10.92 3.87 -25.66
CA VAL A 204 -10.41 4.45 -24.43
C VAL A 204 -10.25 5.96 -24.63
N ASN A 205 -11.20 6.69 -24.06
CA ASN A 205 -11.36 8.13 -24.23
C ASN A 205 -10.69 8.93 -23.11
N ASP A 206 -9.75 8.35 -22.38
CA ASP A 206 -9.21 8.90 -21.13
C ASP A 206 -7.70 8.64 -21.02
N ILE A 207 -7.02 8.71 -22.16
CA ILE A 207 -5.56 8.59 -22.28
C ILE A 207 -4.90 9.93 -21.92
N LEU A 208 -5.54 11.03 -22.34
CA LEU A 208 -5.08 12.38 -22.21
C LEU A 208 -5.65 13.03 -20.96
N GLY A 209 -4.80 13.72 -20.22
CA GLY A 209 -5.26 14.54 -19.13
C GLY A 209 -4.34 15.71 -18.82
N LEU A 210 -4.93 16.68 -18.14
CA LEU A 210 -4.23 17.79 -17.53
C LEU A 210 -4.53 17.76 -16.04
N ARG A 211 -3.54 18.15 -15.25
CA ARG A 211 -3.69 18.28 -13.81
C ARG A 211 -3.36 19.71 -13.44
N ILE A 212 -4.31 20.37 -12.82
CA ILE A 212 -4.18 21.74 -12.32
C ILE A 212 -4.05 21.64 -10.80
N ILE A 213 -2.91 22.10 -10.31
CA ILE A 213 -2.56 22.15 -8.89
C ILE A 213 -2.57 23.63 -8.49
N LEU A 214 -3.46 23.96 -7.56
CA LEU A 214 -3.66 25.31 -7.07
C LEU A 214 -3.01 25.45 -5.68
N ASP A 215 -2.27 26.54 -5.46
CA ASP A 215 -1.74 26.92 -4.15
C ASP A 215 -2.57 28.07 -3.57
N PRO A 216 -3.64 27.79 -2.78
CA PRO A 216 -4.51 28.84 -2.25
C PRO A 216 -3.76 29.71 -1.24
N ARG A 217 -4.06 31.01 -1.20
CA ARG A 217 -3.48 31.94 -0.23
C ARG A 217 -3.95 31.60 1.19
N CYS A 218 -3.01 31.48 2.13
CA CYS A 218 -3.29 31.18 3.53
C CYS A 218 -3.50 32.47 4.34
N ASP A 219 -4.59 33.18 4.10
CA ASP A 219 -4.92 34.39 4.86
C ASP A 219 -5.79 34.00 6.07
N GLY A 220 -5.17 33.34 7.06
CA GLY A 220 -5.53 33.31 8.49
C GLY A 220 -6.95 33.02 8.99
N GLY A 221 -7.98 32.81 8.16
CA GLY A 221 -9.38 32.86 8.67
C GLY A 221 -10.46 32.06 7.94
N SER A 222 -10.22 31.42 6.80
CA SER A 222 -11.26 30.60 6.15
C SER A 222 -10.72 29.31 5.53
N SER A 223 -11.26 28.17 5.96
CA SER A 223 -10.94 26.86 5.40
C SER A 223 -11.51 26.65 3.98
N ASP A 224 -12.20 27.65 3.42
CA ASP A 224 -13.04 27.51 2.22
C ASP A 224 -12.36 27.97 0.93
N TRP A 225 -11.18 28.61 1.01
CA TRP A 225 -10.46 29.10 -0.16
C TRP A 225 -10.05 27.98 -1.13
N GLY A 226 -9.70 26.80 -0.61
CA GLY A 226 -9.30 25.65 -1.42
C GLY A 226 -10.41 25.15 -2.35
N PRO A 227 -11.58 24.74 -1.81
CA PRO A 227 -12.73 24.34 -2.63
C PRO A 227 -13.18 25.44 -3.59
N ARG A 228 -13.23 26.69 -3.12
CA ARG A 228 -13.62 27.85 -3.95
C ARG A 228 -12.69 28.04 -5.14
N ALA A 229 -11.37 27.94 -4.94
CA ALA A 229 -10.38 28.01 -6.01
C ALA A 229 -10.61 26.92 -7.08
N CYS A 230 -10.88 25.69 -6.64
CA CYS A 230 -11.18 24.57 -7.55
C CYS A 230 -12.44 24.82 -8.38
N HIS A 231 -13.49 25.36 -7.77
CA HIS A 231 -14.76 25.63 -8.44
C HIS A 231 -14.65 26.81 -9.41
N ARG A 232 -13.95 27.89 -9.01
CA ARG A 232 -13.67 29.03 -9.91
C ARG A 232 -12.84 28.60 -11.12
N THR A 233 -11.81 27.80 -10.90
CA THR A 233 -11.00 27.21 -11.99
C THR A 233 -11.86 26.42 -12.98
N HIS A 234 -12.84 25.67 -12.49
CA HIS A 234 -13.77 24.91 -13.33
C HIS A 234 -14.72 25.82 -14.13
N GLU A 235 -15.21 26.92 -13.56
CA GLU A 235 -16.00 27.92 -14.31
C GLU A 235 -15.22 28.49 -15.49
N ILE A 236 -13.94 28.83 -15.27
CA ILE A 236 -13.05 29.32 -16.33
C ILE A 236 -12.87 28.26 -17.41
N ILE A 237 -12.66 27.00 -17.03
CA ILE A 237 -12.54 25.88 -17.98
C ILE A 237 -13.82 25.72 -18.79
N ARG A 238 -15.00 25.77 -18.15
CA ARG A 238 -16.30 25.65 -18.82
C ARG A 238 -16.54 26.75 -19.84
N ALA A 239 -16.07 27.97 -19.57
CA ALA A 239 -16.18 29.09 -20.50
C ALA A 239 -15.28 28.93 -21.74
N LEU A 240 -14.13 28.26 -21.60
CA LEU A 240 -13.14 28.10 -22.66
C LEU A 240 -13.32 26.82 -23.49
N LEU A 241 -13.76 25.74 -22.84
CA LEU A 241 -13.72 24.38 -23.39
C LEU A 241 -15.09 23.73 -23.33
N LYS A 242 -15.39 22.91 -24.34
CA LYS A 242 -16.64 22.17 -24.41
C LYS A 242 -16.60 20.95 -23.49
N GLU A 243 -17.28 21.06 -22.36
CA GLU A 243 -17.45 19.95 -21.41
C GLU A 243 -18.40 18.88 -21.95
N VAL A 244 -18.12 17.61 -21.62
CA VAL A 244 -19.02 16.49 -21.92
C VAL A 244 -20.07 16.36 -20.81
N PRO A 245 -21.37 16.50 -21.12
CA PRO A 245 -22.42 16.42 -20.10
C PRO A 245 -22.39 15.11 -19.31
N GLY A 246 -22.60 15.19 -18.00
CA GLY A 246 -22.69 14.02 -17.11
C GLY A 246 -21.37 13.30 -16.81
N ARG A 247 -20.22 13.84 -17.25
CA ARG A 247 -18.89 13.26 -16.97
C ARG A 247 -18.05 14.04 -15.97
N THR A 248 -18.57 15.14 -15.43
CA THR A 248 -17.94 15.88 -14.34
C THR A 248 -18.15 15.18 -13.00
N LYS A 249 -17.08 15.01 -12.22
CA LYS A 249 -17.12 14.37 -10.90
C LYS A 249 -16.47 15.28 -9.88
N ASP A 250 -17.27 15.73 -8.92
CA ASP A 250 -16.82 16.61 -7.86
C ASP A 250 -16.46 15.83 -6.59
N TYR A 251 -15.20 15.40 -6.50
CA TYR A 251 -14.69 14.77 -5.27
C TYR A 251 -14.18 15.81 -4.26
N VAL A 252 -14.33 17.11 -4.51
CA VAL A 252 -14.01 18.14 -3.51
C VAL A 252 -15.16 18.24 -2.51
N THR A 253 -16.40 18.30 -3.02
CA THR A 253 -17.61 18.30 -2.17
C THR A 253 -17.98 16.91 -1.66
N GLN A 254 -17.72 15.86 -2.45
CA GLN A 254 -17.97 14.47 -2.08
C GLN A 254 -16.68 13.62 -2.16
N PRO A 255 -15.80 13.71 -1.15
CA PRO A 255 -14.57 12.93 -1.11
C PRO A 255 -14.83 11.43 -1.19
N LYS A 256 -13.89 10.68 -1.78
CA LYS A 256 -13.97 9.21 -1.77
C LYS A 256 -13.71 8.65 -0.37
N ARG A 257 -14.07 7.38 -0.15
CA ARG A 257 -13.85 6.66 1.12
C ARG A 257 -12.40 6.72 1.62
N ASN A 258 -11.42 6.74 0.71
CA ASN A 258 -10.00 6.83 1.02
C ASN A 258 -9.48 8.27 1.23
N GLY A 259 -10.37 9.26 1.39
CA GLY A 259 -9.99 10.67 1.58
C GLY A 259 -9.57 11.39 0.29
N TYR A 260 -9.64 10.74 -0.88
CA TYR A 260 -9.25 11.38 -2.14
C TYR A 260 -10.19 12.54 -2.51
N GLN A 261 -9.59 13.70 -2.78
CA GLN A 261 -10.26 14.93 -3.19
C GLN A 261 -9.66 15.49 -4.50
N SER A 262 -10.52 15.76 -5.48
CA SER A 262 -10.20 16.44 -6.75
C SER A 262 -11.48 16.63 -7.57
N LEU A 263 -11.55 17.69 -8.37
CA LEU A 263 -12.62 17.88 -9.34
C LEU A 263 -12.16 17.34 -10.70
N HIS A 264 -12.91 16.40 -11.27
CA HIS A 264 -12.61 15.78 -12.57
C HIS A 264 -13.59 16.27 -13.63
N VAL A 265 -13.07 16.83 -14.71
CA VAL A 265 -13.85 17.37 -15.82
C VAL A 265 -13.43 16.65 -17.10
N ALA A 266 -14.38 16.12 -17.86
CA ALA A 266 -14.10 15.54 -19.17
C ALA A 266 -14.44 16.54 -20.27
N ILE A 267 -13.48 16.84 -21.12
CA ILE A 267 -13.62 17.81 -22.22
C ILE A 267 -13.46 17.11 -23.57
N ASP A 268 -14.21 17.61 -24.55
CA ASP A 268 -14.10 17.18 -25.94
C ASP A 268 -13.04 18.02 -26.65
N VAL A 269 -11.98 17.34 -27.12
CA VAL A 269 -10.86 17.95 -27.87
C VAL A 269 -10.88 17.55 -29.34
N SER A 270 -12.02 17.03 -29.82
CA SER A 270 -12.20 16.66 -31.22
C SER A 270 -12.24 17.90 -32.12
N GLU A 271 -11.47 17.86 -33.20
CA GLU A 271 -11.51 18.87 -34.26
C GLU A 271 -12.44 18.38 -35.39
N PRO A 272 -13.04 19.28 -36.19
CA PRO A 272 -13.82 18.87 -37.37
C PRO A 272 -13.01 17.93 -38.28
N GLY A 273 -13.49 16.70 -38.45
CA GLY A 273 -12.83 15.67 -39.28
C GLY A 273 -11.76 14.81 -38.56
N LYS A 274 -11.46 15.06 -37.28
CA LYS A 274 -10.57 14.23 -36.46
C LYS A 274 -11.23 13.90 -35.12
N THR A 275 -11.76 12.68 -35.01
CA THR A 275 -12.22 12.14 -33.73
C THR A 275 -11.03 11.88 -32.82
N ARG A 276 -10.94 12.62 -31.72
CA ARG A 276 -9.88 12.45 -30.72
C ARG A 276 -10.45 11.85 -29.44
N PRO A 277 -9.63 11.12 -28.65
CA PRO A 277 -10.04 10.71 -27.32
C PRO A 277 -10.32 11.95 -26.46
N LEU A 278 -11.27 11.84 -25.53
CA LEU A 278 -11.56 12.92 -24.60
C LEU A 278 -10.33 13.23 -23.73
N MET A 279 -10.24 14.46 -23.26
CA MET A 279 -9.21 14.86 -22.31
C MET A 279 -9.83 15.03 -20.92
N GLU A 280 -9.20 14.46 -19.89
CA GLU A 280 -9.63 14.58 -18.51
C GLU A 280 -8.81 15.67 -17.80
N ILE A 281 -9.46 16.73 -17.32
CA ILE A 281 -8.83 17.76 -16.49
C ILE A 281 -9.12 17.44 -15.03
N GLN A 282 -8.05 17.42 -14.21
CA GLN A 282 -8.13 17.20 -12.77
C GLN A 282 -7.70 18.46 -12.04
N ILE A 283 -8.59 19.03 -11.25
CA ILE A 283 -8.35 20.26 -10.50
C ILE A 283 -8.27 19.89 -9.02
N ARG A 284 -7.24 20.39 -8.33
CA ARG A 284 -7.03 20.15 -6.91
C ARG A 284 -6.07 21.15 -6.30
N THR A 285 -6.11 21.29 -4.97
CA THR A 285 -5.11 22.09 -4.25
C THR A 285 -3.80 21.33 -4.05
N LYS A 286 -2.73 22.03 -3.66
CA LYS A 286 -1.44 21.44 -3.28
C LYS A 286 -1.56 20.48 -2.10
N GLU A 287 -2.45 20.75 -1.15
CA GLU A 287 -2.79 19.84 -0.04
C GLU A 287 -3.44 18.55 -0.55
N MET A 288 -4.52 18.69 -1.32
CA MET A 288 -5.21 17.55 -1.95
C MET A 288 -4.26 16.73 -2.85
N HIS A 289 -3.30 17.40 -3.50
CA HIS A 289 -2.28 16.74 -4.30
C HIS A 289 -1.33 15.88 -3.46
N ARG A 290 -0.87 16.39 -2.31
CA ARG A 290 -0.03 15.65 -1.36
C ARG A 290 -0.75 14.42 -0.82
N ILE A 291 -2.00 14.57 -0.36
CA ILE A 291 -2.83 13.45 0.11
C ILE A 291 -3.01 12.40 -0.99
N ALA A 292 -3.30 12.85 -2.22
CA ALA A 292 -3.49 11.94 -3.34
C ALA A 292 -2.22 11.23 -3.83
N ILE A 293 -1.01 11.76 -3.54
CA ILE A 293 0.26 11.08 -3.81
C ILE A 293 0.61 10.13 -2.65
N GLY A 294 0.48 10.60 -1.41
CA GLY A 294 0.85 9.85 -0.21
C GLY A 294 -0.08 8.66 0.13
N GLY A 295 -1.28 8.63 -0.45
CA GLY A 295 -2.22 7.52 -0.27
C GLY A 295 -2.78 7.39 1.15
N GLU A 296 -3.33 6.21 1.46
CA GLU A 296 -3.89 5.90 2.79
C GLU A 296 -2.85 6.00 3.91
N ALA A 297 -1.57 5.72 3.64
CA ALA A 297 -0.49 5.79 4.64
C ALA A 297 -0.33 7.18 5.26
N SER A 298 -0.45 8.26 4.48
CA SER A 298 -0.41 9.64 5.01
C SER A 298 -1.62 10.01 5.88
N HIS A 299 -2.73 9.28 5.77
CA HIS A 299 -3.98 9.58 6.49
C HIS A 299 -4.20 8.63 7.69
N SER A 300 -3.74 7.38 7.61
CA SER A 300 -3.72 6.43 8.73
C SER A 300 -2.76 6.86 9.84
N LEU A 301 -1.63 7.48 9.49
CA LEU A 301 -0.70 8.10 10.46
C LEU A 301 -1.32 9.25 11.27
N TYR A 302 -2.45 9.83 10.82
CA TYR A 302 -3.03 11.02 11.46
C TYR A 302 -4.41 10.77 12.13
N LYS A 303 -5.13 9.71 11.77
CA LYS A 303 -6.46 9.40 12.35
C LYS A 303 -6.56 8.05 13.07
N GLY A 304 -5.68 7.11 12.81
CA GLY A 304 -5.66 5.84 13.54
C GLY A 304 -4.77 6.00 14.76
N GLY A 305 -5.37 6.28 15.92
CA GLY A 305 -4.68 6.36 17.22
C GLY A 305 -4.10 5.02 17.69
N LEU A 306 -3.25 4.41 16.88
CA LEU A 306 -2.40 3.26 17.20
C LEU A 306 -1.02 3.58 16.62
N THR A 307 -0.37 4.55 17.24
CA THR A 307 1.01 4.92 16.91
C THR A 307 1.78 5.13 18.19
N ASP A 308 2.01 4.04 18.91
CA ASP A 308 3.35 3.88 19.47
C ASP A 308 3.92 2.52 19.02
N PRO A 309 4.97 2.51 18.16
CA PRO A 309 5.83 1.34 17.97
C PRO A 309 6.35 0.77 19.31
N GLY A 310 6.38 1.60 20.36
CA GLY A 310 6.62 1.21 21.74
C GLY A 310 5.53 0.34 22.36
N GLU A 311 4.23 0.60 22.11
CA GLU A 311 3.12 -0.21 22.64
C GLU A 311 3.09 -1.62 22.04
N ALA A 312 3.24 -1.73 20.72
CA ALA A 312 3.31 -3.04 20.06
C ALA A 312 4.55 -3.85 20.51
N LYS A 313 5.69 -3.18 20.73
CA LYS A 313 6.89 -3.81 21.33
C LYS A 313 6.67 -4.20 22.79
N ARG A 314 5.93 -3.39 23.57
CA ARG A 314 5.63 -3.63 24.98
C ARG A 314 4.72 -4.86 25.14
N LEU A 315 3.62 -4.94 24.39
CA LEU A 315 2.72 -6.10 24.38
C LEU A 315 3.45 -7.40 23.98
N LYS A 316 4.33 -7.33 22.97
CA LYS A 316 5.19 -8.46 22.57
C LYS A 316 6.16 -8.89 23.67
N ALA A 317 6.79 -7.93 24.36
CA ALA A 317 7.72 -8.22 25.45
C ALA A 317 7.00 -8.83 26.67
N ILE A 318 5.80 -8.34 27.01
CA ILE A 318 4.97 -8.89 28.09
C ILE A 318 4.62 -10.35 27.81
N MET A 319 4.24 -10.68 26.57
CA MET A 319 3.83 -12.04 26.24
C MET A 319 4.99 -13.05 26.12
N LEU A 320 6.16 -12.60 25.69
CA LEU A 320 7.37 -13.44 25.71
C LEU A 320 7.85 -13.70 27.15
N ALA A 321 7.81 -12.66 28.01
CA ALA A 321 8.09 -12.80 29.42
C ALA A 321 7.08 -13.71 30.14
N ALA A 322 5.79 -13.62 29.77
CA ALA A 322 4.74 -14.53 30.24
C ALA A 322 5.08 -16.00 29.97
N ALA A 323 5.47 -16.29 28.73
CA ALA A 323 5.80 -17.64 28.27
C ALA A 323 7.06 -18.19 28.95
N GLU A 324 8.10 -17.36 29.14
CA GLU A 324 9.33 -17.75 29.85
C GLU A 324 9.10 -17.96 31.36
N LEU A 325 8.31 -17.10 32.01
CA LEU A 325 8.00 -17.21 33.44
C LEU A 325 7.16 -18.46 33.74
N ALA A 326 6.20 -18.77 32.87
CA ALA A 326 5.39 -19.99 32.95
C ALA A 326 6.24 -21.26 32.75
N ALA A 327 7.19 -21.24 31.81
CA ALA A 327 8.15 -22.32 31.60
C ALA A 327 9.09 -22.50 32.80
N HIS A 328 9.43 -21.42 33.52
CA HIS A 328 10.28 -21.49 34.70
C HIS A 328 9.56 -22.07 35.93
N ARG A 329 8.28 -21.75 36.14
CA ARG A 329 7.46 -22.29 37.26
C ARG A 329 7.20 -23.79 37.16
N LEU A 330 7.27 -24.37 35.97
CA LEU A 330 7.13 -25.81 35.73
C LEU A 330 8.38 -26.64 36.08
N ARG A 331 9.55 -26.01 36.30
CA ARG A 331 10.75 -26.73 36.77
C ARG A 331 10.68 -27.15 38.24
N ASP A 332 9.78 -26.55 39.02
CA ASP A 332 9.68 -26.76 40.47
C ASP A 332 8.50 -27.65 40.91
N LEU A 333 7.74 -28.24 39.98
CA LEU A 333 6.61 -29.13 40.29
C LEU A 333 7.00 -30.61 40.14
N PRO A 334 6.74 -31.47 41.15
CA PRO A 334 6.97 -32.90 41.02
C PRO A 334 5.96 -33.49 40.04
N ALA A 335 6.44 -34.29 39.10
CA ALA A 335 5.61 -34.97 38.11
C ALA A 335 4.50 -35.80 38.77
N SER A 336 3.25 -35.32 38.69
CA SER A 336 2.07 -36.09 39.04
C SER A 336 1.24 -36.35 37.80
N ASP A 337 1.10 -37.64 37.49
CA ASP A 337 0.28 -38.23 36.43
C ASP A 337 -1.17 -37.74 36.47
N HIS A 338 -1.65 -37.08 35.41
CA HIS A 338 -3.06 -37.10 35.03
C HIS A 338 -3.28 -37.03 33.50
N ARG A 339 -3.51 -38.24 32.96
CA ARG A 339 -4.40 -38.67 31.86
C ARG A 339 -4.72 -37.70 30.71
N GLY A 340 -4.31 -38.12 29.51
CA GLY A 340 -5.24 -38.22 28.38
C GLY A 340 -5.11 -37.16 27.29
N GLY A 341 -3.95 -37.08 26.65
CA GLY A 341 -3.72 -36.32 25.41
C GLY A 341 -2.26 -35.93 25.33
N GLU A 342 -1.56 -36.27 24.27
CA GLU A 342 -0.20 -35.77 24.03
C GLU A 342 -0.23 -34.23 23.98
N CYS A 343 0.10 -33.55 25.09
CA CYS A 343 0.19 -32.09 25.15
C CYS A 343 1.40 -31.66 24.32
N LYS A 344 1.15 -31.22 23.08
CA LYS A 344 2.19 -30.86 22.10
C LYS A 344 2.82 -29.48 22.37
N ASN A 345 2.24 -28.67 23.27
CA ASN A 345 2.81 -27.38 23.69
C ASN A 345 2.43 -27.03 25.14
N GLN A 346 3.42 -26.99 26.04
CA GLN A 346 3.23 -26.74 27.48
C GLN A 346 2.65 -25.36 27.78
N ALA A 347 2.95 -24.34 26.98
CA ALA A 347 2.45 -22.98 27.21
C ALA A 347 0.94 -22.86 26.91
N PHE A 348 0.44 -23.64 25.94
CA PHE A 348 -0.99 -23.66 25.62
C PHE A 348 -1.80 -24.30 26.75
N CYS A 349 -1.34 -25.46 27.25
CA CYS A 349 -1.98 -26.20 28.34
C CYS A 349 -1.95 -25.43 29.69
N LEU A 350 -1.16 -24.36 29.83
CA LEU A 350 -1.13 -23.52 31.04
C LEU A 350 -2.14 -22.37 31.00
N ILE A 351 -2.50 -21.92 29.80
CA ILE A 351 -3.44 -20.82 29.60
C ILE A 351 -4.86 -21.39 29.46
N ASP A 352 -5.01 -22.52 28.78
CA ASP A 352 -6.25 -23.33 28.73
C ASP A 352 -6.44 -24.05 30.09
N LYS A 353 -7.06 -23.35 31.05
CA LYS A 353 -7.27 -23.86 32.42
C LYS A 353 -8.42 -24.87 32.47
N ASN A 354 -9.40 -24.71 31.59
CA ASN A 354 -10.57 -25.57 31.55
C ASN A 354 -10.33 -26.88 30.75
N GLY A 355 -9.24 -26.94 29.97
CA GLY A 355 -8.81 -28.10 29.19
C GLY A 355 -9.66 -28.38 27.95
N ASP A 356 -10.35 -27.38 27.42
CA ASP A 356 -11.27 -27.52 26.28
C ASP A 356 -10.57 -27.48 24.91
N GLY A 357 -9.26 -27.24 24.90
CA GLY A 357 -8.45 -27.18 23.69
C GLY A 357 -8.48 -25.81 22.99
N ARG A 358 -9.02 -24.78 23.63
CA ARG A 358 -9.05 -23.38 23.19
C ARG A 358 -8.69 -22.47 24.36
N ILE A 359 -8.18 -21.27 24.06
CA ILE A 359 -7.95 -20.23 25.07
C ILE A 359 -9.05 -19.19 24.92
N SER A 360 -9.88 -19.05 25.95
CA SER A 360 -10.90 -18.00 26.02
C SER A 360 -10.29 -16.64 26.39
N ILE A 361 -11.05 -15.56 26.15
CA ILE A 361 -10.59 -14.21 26.49
C ILE A 361 -10.50 -14.00 27.99
N GLU A 362 -11.35 -14.67 28.76
CA GLU A 362 -11.32 -14.68 30.21
C GLU A 362 -10.05 -15.36 30.74
N GLU A 363 -9.68 -16.51 30.18
CA GLU A 363 -8.43 -17.22 30.55
C GLU A 363 -7.18 -16.42 30.18
N LEU A 364 -7.18 -15.80 29.00
CA LEU A 364 -6.09 -14.94 28.57
C LEU A 364 -5.96 -13.68 29.45
N THR A 365 -7.09 -13.08 29.83
CA THR A 365 -7.14 -11.91 30.72
C THR A 365 -6.62 -12.24 32.10
N GLU A 366 -7.04 -13.36 32.68
CA GLU A 366 -6.58 -13.78 34.01
C GLU A 366 -5.06 -14.02 34.04
N VAL A 367 -4.51 -14.65 33.00
CA VAL A 367 -3.06 -14.86 32.87
C VAL A 367 -2.31 -13.55 32.71
N MET A 368 -2.87 -12.58 31.99
CA MET A 368 -2.27 -11.27 31.78
C MET A 368 -2.32 -10.38 33.02
N GLU A 369 -3.41 -10.43 33.78
CA GLU A 369 -3.54 -9.76 35.08
C GLU A 369 -2.54 -10.31 36.11
N ASP A 370 -2.35 -11.64 36.16
CA ASP A 370 -1.34 -12.30 36.99
C ASP A 370 0.11 -11.87 36.67
N LEU A 371 0.33 -11.34 35.47
CA LEU A 371 1.61 -10.83 34.99
C LEU A 371 1.71 -9.30 35.07
N GLY A 372 0.69 -8.64 35.62
CA GLY A 372 0.65 -7.19 35.82
C GLY A 372 0.32 -6.37 34.57
N ALA A 373 -0.30 -6.99 33.56
CA ALA A 373 -0.88 -6.29 32.41
C ALA A 373 -2.36 -5.94 32.68
N GLU A 374 -2.88 -4.90 32.04
CA GLU A 374 -4.28 -4.50 32.20
C GLU A 374 -5.19 -5.35 31.31
N GLY A 375 -6.46 -5.55 31.70
CA GLY A 375 -7.39 -6.38 30.93
C GLY A 375 -7.66 -5.90 29.50
N GLU A 376 -7.41 -4.61 29.20
CA GLU A 376 -7.45 -4.08 27.83
C GLU A 376 -6.35 -4.65 26.93
N ASP A 377 -5.17 -4.96 27.49
CA ASP A 377 -4.05 -5.57 26.77
C ASP A 377 -4.38 -7.01 26.34
N ALA A 378 -5.17 -7.72 27.15
CA ALA A 378 -5.63 -9.08 26.84
C ALA A 378 -6.64 -9.10 25.70
N MET A 379 -7.53 -8.10 25.62
CA MET A 379 -8.45 -7.96 24.50
C MET A 379 -7.72 -7.61 23.20
N ALA A 380 -6.73 -6.72 23.27
CA ALA A 380 -5.92 -6.36 22.11
C ALA A 380 -5.11 -7.57 21.59
N LEU A 381 -4.59 -8.37 22.51
CA LEU A 381 -3.85 -9.58 22.17
C LEU A 381 -4.75 -10.68 21.61
N MET A 382 -5.95 -10.89 22.18
CA MET A 382 -6.93 -11.83 21.65
C MET A 382 -7.29 -11.48 20.21
N HIS A 383 -7.58 -10.22 19.93
CA HIS A 383 -7.85 -9.76 18.56
C HIS A 383 -6.69 -9.95 17.58
N LEU A 384 -5.45 -10.00 18.08
CA LEU A 384 -4.25 -10.19 17.26
C LEU A 384 -3.99 -11.67 16.96
N LEU A 385 -4.32 -12.56 17.89
CA LEU A 385 -4.06 -14.00 17.80
C LEU A 385 -5.24 -14.78 17.21
N ASP A 386 -6.47 -14.29 17.38
CA ASP A 386 -7.71 -14.90 16.89
C ASP A 386 -7.90 -14.60 15.39
N ALA A 387 -7.20 -15.38 14.57
CA ALA A 387 -7.17 -15.20 13.12
C ALA A 387 -8.54 -15.43 12.45
N ASN A 388 -9.40 -16.23 13.09
CA ASN A 388 -10.72 -16.58 12.58
C ASN A 388 -11.86 -15.72 13.21
N SER A 389 -11.53 -14.91 14.22
CA SER A 389 -12.45 -14.03 14.96
C SER A 389 -13.60 -14.78 15.65
N ASP A 390 -13.36 -16.01 16.11
CA ASP A 390 -14.34 -16.83 16.83
C ASP A 390 -14.41 -16.54 18.34
N GLY A 391 -13.56 -15.62 18.84
CA GLY A 391 -13.50 -15.21 20.23
C GLY A 391 -12.65 -16.13 21.11
N SER A 392 -11.91 -17.08 20.52
CA SER A 392 -11.06 -18.03 21.22
C SER A 392 -9.78 -18.34 20.43
N LEU A 393 -8.69 -18.73 21.09
CA LEU A 393 -7.47 -19.16 20.39
C LEU A 393 -7.40 -20.67 20.34
N SER A 394 -7.45 -21.23 19.14
CA SER A 394 -7.17 -22.65 18.94
C SER A 394 -5.68 -22.96 19.13
N PHE A 395 -5.38 -24.23 19.40
CA PHE A 395 -4.00 -24.72 19.47
C PHE A 395 -3.19 -24.38 18.21
N ASP A 396 -3.80 -24.47 17.03
CA ASP A 396 -3.13 -24.17 15.76
C ASP A 396 -2.83 -22.67 15.62
N GLU A 397 -3.72 -21.79 16.07
CA GLU A 397 -3.49 -20.34 16.10
C GLU A 397 -2.35 -20.00 17.07
N PHE A 398 -2.36 -20.60 18.26
CA PHE A 398 -1.32 -20.41 19.27
C PHE A 398 0.04 -20.99 18.85
N GLU A 399 0.07 -22.18 18.24
CA GLU A 399 1.29 -22.82 17.76
C GLU A 399 1.84 -22.08 16.53
N SER A 400 0.97 -21.59 15.65
CA SER A 400 1.37 -20.74 14.53
C SER A 400 2.08 -19.50 15.03
N PHE A 401 1.67 -18.96 16.17
CA PHE A 401 2.29 -17.81 16.81
C PHE A 401 3.64 -18.16 17.45
N GLN A 402 3.75 -19.27 18.19
CA GLN A 402 4.99 -19.66 18.85
C GLN A 402 6.10 -20.13 17.90
N ARG A 403 5.77 -20.83 16.80
CA ARG A 403 6.77 -21.21 15.78
C ARG A 403 7.32 -20.03 14.98
N GLN A 404 6.84 -18.82 15.24
CA GLN A 404 7.30 -17.56 14.64
C GLN A 404 8.22 -16.74 15.55
N GLY A 405 8.55 -17.25 16.74
CA GLY A 405 9.53 -16.72 17.70
C GLY A 405 10.98 -16.96 17.29
#